data_AF-A0A3D3ZJH2-F1
#
_entry.id   AF-A0A3D3ZJH2-F1
#
_cell.length_a   1.000
_cell.length_b   1.000
_cell.length_c   1.000
_cell.angle_alpha   90.00
_cell.angle_beta   90.00
_cell.angle_gamma   90.00
#
_symmetry.space_group_name_H-M   'P 1'
#
loop_
_entity.id
_entity.type
_entity.pdbx_description
1 polymer ?
#
loop_
_entity_poly.entity_id
_entity_poly.type
_entity_poly.pdbx_seq_one_letter_code
_entity_poly.pdbx_strand_id
1 'polypeptide(L)'
;MLKNAYKQIQSGLITSPDVIRSIATSFQAIANDPEAIKNVSFDASQAARTLFERAKLIEESENVAPVASPMSSPRAYQDNVPTQSGWSYRCLL
;
A
#
# COMPACT_ATOMS: atom_id res chain seq x y z
N MET A 1 18.13 -9.79 5.01
CA MET A 1 16.75 -9.58 5.50
C MET A 1 16.18 -8.22 5.10
N LEU A 2 16.74 -7.08 5.53
CA LEU A 2 16.15 -5.74 5.30
C LEU A 2 15.97 -5.33 3.83
N LYS A 3 16.94 -5.61 2.95
CA LYS A 3 16.77 -5.39 1.49
C LYS A 3 15.55 -6.11 0.91
N ASN A 4 15.25 -7.31 1.39
CA ASN A 4 14.10 -8.08 0.91
C ASN A 4 12.78 -7.50 1.45
N ALA A 5 12.76 -7.09 2.72
CA ALA A 5 11.60 -6.42 3.31
C ALA A 5 11.29 -5.10 2.58
N TYR A 6 12.31 -4.30 2.27
CA TYR A 6 12.17 -3.09 1.47
C TYR A 6 11.57 -3.35 0.08
N LYS A 7 12.05 -4.39 -0.62
CA LYS A 7 11.46 -4.80 -1.91
C LYS A 7 10.00 -5.24 -1.79
N GLN A 8 9.65 -5.96 -0.74
CA GLN A 8 8.26 -6.39 -0.49
C GLN A 8 7.34 -5.18 -0.26
N ILE A 9 7.80 -4.17 0.49
CA ILE A 9 7.07 -2.91 0.66
C ILE A 9 6.90 -2.18 -0.68
N GLN A 10 7.95 -2.11 -1.49
CA GLN A 10 7.89 -1.50 -2.82
C GLN A 10 6.93 -2.24 -3.77
N SER A 11 6.89 -3.57 -3.70
CA SER A 11 5.95 -4.39 -4.49
C SER A 11 4.51 -4.35 -3.98
N GLY A 12 4.25 -3.70 -2.84
CA GLY A 12 2.91 -3.67 -2.23
C GLY A 12 2.50 -4.97 -1.53
N LEU A 13 3.44 -5.90 -1.31
CA LEU A 13 3.19 -7.12 -0.51
C LEU A 13 3.09 -6.81 0.98
N ILE A 14 3.86 -5.82 1.46
CA ILE A 14 3.75 -5.29 2.81
C ILE A 14 3.17 -3.89 2.71
N THR A 15 1.93 -3.74 3.18
CA THR A 15 1.20 -2.47 3.20
C THR A 15 0.88 -1.99 4.61
N SER A 16 1.03 -2.83 5.63
CA SER A 16 0.70 -2.45 7.01
C SER A 16 1.64 -1.35 7.51
N PRO A 17 1.10 -0.19 7.95
CA PRO A 17 1.92 0.95 8.35
C PRO A 17 2.83 0.64 9.55
N ASP A 18 2.35 -0.12 10.54
CA ASP A 18 3.15 -0.57 11.69
C ASP A 18 4.37 -1.41 11.28
N VAL A 19 4.17 -2.33 10.33
CA VAL A 19 5.25 -3.19 9.83
C VAL A 19 6.28 -2.35 9.06
N ILE A 20 5.80 -1.41 8.24
CA ILE A 20 6.67 -0.48 7.50
C ILE A 20 7.49 0.38 8.47
N ARG A 21 6.88 0.90 9.56
CA ARG A 21 7.58 1.64 10.61
C ARG A 21 8.64 0.80 11.33
N SER A 22 8.32 -0.43 11.70
CA SER A 22 9.27 -1.35 12.35
C SER A 22 10.52 -1.60 11.48
N ILE A 23 10.31 -1.76 10.16
CA ILE A 23 11.39 -1.92 9.19
C ILE A 23 12.19 -0.60 9.05
N ALA A 24 11.52 0.55 9.01
CA ALA A 24 12.16 1.86 8.98
C ALA A 24 13.07 2.11 10.20
N THR A 25 12.62 1.73 11.41
CA THR A 25 13.42 1.79 12.63
C THR A 25 14.68 0.93 12.52
N SER A 26 14.59 -0.24 11.88
CA SER A 26 15.77 -1.09 11.66
C SER A 26 16.79 -0.45 10.72
N PHE A 27 16.33 0.24 9.67
CA PHE A 27 17.22 1.02 8.81
C PHE A 27 17.84 2.22 9.55
N GLN A 28 17.07 2.89 10.39
CA GLN A 28 17.56 4.01 11.21
C GLN A 28 18.61 3.55 12.23
N ALA A 29 18.43 2.38 12.86
CA ALA A 29 19.41 1.81 13.77
C ALA A 29 20.77 1.58 13.07
N ILE A 30 20.74 1.06 11.84
CA ILE A 30 21.95 0.89 11.01
C ILE A 30 22.56 2.24 10.63
N ALA A 31 21.74 3.23 10.28
CA ALA A 31 22.21 4.57 9.94
C ALA A 31 22.91 5.28 11.11
N ASN A 32 22.47 5.01 12.34
CA ASN A 32 23.03 5.57 13.56
C ASN A 32 24.26 4.79 14.07
N ASP A 33 24.54 3.61 13.51
CA ASP A 33 25.67 2.78 13.88
C ASP A 33 26.83 3.00 12.87
N PRO A 34 27.93 3.65 13.29
CA PRO A 34 29.06 3.97 12.42
C PRO A 34 29.88 2.74 12.02
N GLU A 35 29.75 1.61 12.71
CA GLU A 35 30.38 0.34 12.33
C GLU A 35 29.50 -0.44 11.34
N ALA A 36 28.18 -0.47 11.60
CA ALA A 36 27.24 -1.08 10.67
C ALA A 36 27.27 -0.36 9.32
N ILE A 37 27.20 0.98 9.29
CA ILE A 37 27.11 1.78 8.05
C ILE A 37 28.29 1.56 7.10
N LYS A 38 29.49 1.25 7.62
CA LYS A 38 30.68 0.91 6.83
C LYS A 38 30.52 -0.40 6.05
N ASN A 39 29.70 -1.31 6.56
CA ASN A 39 29.44 -2.62 5.97
C ASN A 39 28.23 -2.63 5.02
N VAL A 40 27.60 -1.47 4.79
CA VAL A 40 26.37 -1.37 4.01
C VAL A 40 26.60 -0.62 2.70
N SER A 41 26.17 -1.23 1.59
CA SER A 41 26.30 -0.67 0.24
C SER A 41 25.10 0.19 -0.21
N PHE A 42 24.27 0.65 0.73
CA PHE A 42 23.10 1.46 0.44
C PHE A 42 22.90 2.53 1.52
N ASP A 43 22.17 3.59 1.17
CA ASP A 43 21.86 4.68 2.09
C ASP A 43 20.72 4.28 3.05
N ALA A 44 21.11 3.81 4.23
CA ALA A 44 20.16 3.39 5.26
C ALA A 44 19.34 4.57 5.81
N SER A 45 19.92 5.77 5.86
CA SER A 45 19.23 6.99 6.30
C SER A 45 18.12 7.37 5.34
N GLN A 46 18.41 7.35 4.04
CA GLN A 46 17.41 7.62 3.00
C GLN A 46 16.29 6.56 3.04
N ALA A 47 16.65 5.28 3.12
CA ALA A 47 15.67 4.19 3.18
C ALA A 47 14.72 4.33 4.38
N ALA A 48 15.23 4.65 5.56
CA ALA A 48 14.41 4.87 6.75
C ALA A 48 13.40 6.01 6.54
N ARG A 49 13.85 7.15 6.01
CA ARG A 49 13.00 8.32 5.73
C ARG A 49 11.86 7.97 4.77
N THR A 50 12.18 7.36 3.64
CA THR A 50 11.18 6.97 2.63
C THR A 50 10.12 6.02 3.21
N LEU A 51 10.53 5.08 4.07
CA LEU A 51 9.58 4.15 4.69
C LEU A 51 8.66 4.84 5.71
N PHE A 52 9.18 5.75 6.54
CA PHE A 52 8.34 6.53 7.46
C PHE A 52 7.30 7.36 6.72
N GLU A 53 7.70 8.04 5.64
CA GLU A 53 6.77 8.80 4.78
C GLU A 53 5.70 7.88 4.18
N ARG A 54 6.09 6.70 3.68
CA ARG A 54 5.12 5.75 3.11
C ARG A 54 4.13 5.21 4.15
N ALA A 55 4.59 4.88 5.35
CA ALA A 55 3.69 4.46 6.43
C ALA A 55 2.68 5.57 6.76
N LYS A 56 3.15 6.82 6.86
CA LYS A 56 2.31 7.98 7.13
C LYS A 56 1.22 8.15 6.06
N LEU A 57 1.60 8.08 4.78
CA LEU A 57 0.63 8.19 3.66
C LEU A 57 -0.44 7.10 3.70
N ILE A 58 -0.07 5.88 4.09
CA ILE A 58 -1.01 4.76 4.22
C ILE A 58 -1.97 5.02 5.38
N GLU A 59 -1.46 5.41 6.55
CA GLU A 59 -2.31 5.76 7.71
C GLU A 59 -3.28 6.90 7.39
N GLU A 60 -2.80 7.94 6.69
CA GLU A 60 -3.63 9.05 6.23
C GLU A 60 -4.73 8.54 5.29
N SER A 61 -4.41 7.64 4.35
CA SER A 61 -5.37 7.04 3.43
C SER A 61 -6.40 6.12 4.09
N GLU A 62 -5.99 5.35 5.10
CA GLU A 62 -6.89 4.49 5.90
C GLU A 62 -7.80 5.33 6.80
N ASN A 63 -7.32 6.48 7.29
CA ASN A 63 -8.10 7.41 8.08
C ASN A 63 -9.13 8.19 7.24
N VAL A 64 -8.81 8.51 5.98
CA VAL A 64 -9.73 9.22 5.08
C VAL A 64 -10.66 8.31 4.27
N ALA A 65 -10.58 6.98 4.37
CA ALA A 65 -11.54 6.11 3.69
C ALA A 65 -12.95 6.33 4.27
N PRO A 66 -13.89 6.98 3.55
CA PRO A 66 -15.28 6.90 3.94
C PRO A 66 -15.70 5.44 3.73
N VAL A 67 -16.54 4.94 4.63
CA VAL A 67 -17.23 3.66 4.48
C VAL A 67 -18.14 3.69 3.24
N ALA A 68 -17.57 3.62 2.04
CA ALA A 68 -18.30 3.32 0.82
C ALA A 68 -18.35 1.78 0.70
N SER A 69 -19.07 1.16 1.64
CA SER A 69 -19.72 -0.11 1.32
C SER A 69 -20.64 0.18 0.11
N PRO A 70 -20.59 -0.59 -0.98
CA PRO A 70 -21.72 -0.62 -1.89
C PRO A 70 -22.87 -1.25 -1.10
N MET A 71 -23.68 -0.39 -0.49
CA MET A 71 -24.92 -0.76 0.18
C MET A 71 -25.69 -1.62 -0.82
N SER A 72 -25.93 -2.87 -0.42
CA SER A 72 -26.76 -3.80 -1.16
C SER A 72 -28.11 -3.16 -1.46
N SER A 73 -28.56 -3.35 -2.69
CA SER A 73 -29.81 -2.85 -3.24
C SER A 73 -31.01 -3.10 -2.32
N PRO A 74 -31.91 -2.11 -2.17
CA PRO A 74 -33.33 -2.35 -2.17
C PRO A 74 -33.86 -2.01 -3.56
N ARG A 75 -34.33 -3.04 -4.26
CA ARG A 75 -35.26 -2.91 -5.38
C ARG A 75 -36.37 -1.91 -5.02
N ALA A 76 -36.59 -0.88 -5.83
CA ALA A 76 -37.91 -0.48 -6.35
C ALA A 76 -37.84 0.85 -7.13
N TYR A 77 -38.31 0.79 -8.39
CA TYR A 77 -38.63 1.90 -9.34
C TYR A 77 -37.44 2.73 -9.89
N GLN A 78 -37.32 3.02 -11.19
CA GLN A 78 -38.37 3.37 -12.15
C GLN A 78 -38.21 2.76 -13.56
N ASP A 79 -39.39 2.42 -14.04
CA ASP A 79 -39.90 2.17 -15.39
C ASP A 79 -39.47 3.20 -16.46
N ASN A 80 -39.28 2.73 -17.70
CA ASN A 80 -39.29 3.42 -19.03
C ASN A 80 -37.97 3.69 -19.82
N VAL A 81 -37.69 2.73 -20.74
CA VAL A 81 -37.18 2.82 -22.15
C VAL A 81 -35.76 3.35 -22.49
N PRO A 82 -35.17 3.05 -23.68
CA PRO A 82 -34.74 1.74 -24.20
C PRO A 82 -33.23 1.70 -24.59
N THR A 83 -32.69 0.49 -24.62
CA THR A 83 -31.49 -0.07 -25.30
C THR A 83 -30.52 0.87 -26.04
N GLN A 84 -29.21 0.85 -25.69
CA GLN A 84 -28.14 0.47 -26.63
C GLN A 84 -26.78 0.15 -25.95
N SER A 85 -26.53 -1.16 -25.83
CA SER A 85 -25.32 -1.93 -26.21
C SER A 85 -23.89 -1.52 -25.86
N GLY A 86 -23.17 -2.56 -25.42
CA GLY A 86 -21.73 -2.68 -25.14
C GLY A 86 -21.63 -3.02 -23.67
N TRP A 87 -21.40 -4.27 -23.22
CA TRP A 87 -20.24 -5.11 -23.48
C TRP A 87 -20.66 -6.58 -23.64
N SER A 88 -20.25 -7.19 -24.74
CA SER A 88 -20.33 -8.62 -24.98
C SER A 88 -19.25 -9.33 -24.17
N TYR A 89 -19.65 -10.22 -23.26
CA TYR A 89 -18.76 -11.26 -22.74
C TYR A 89 -19.43 -12.62 -23.00
N ARG A 90 -19.19 -13.17 -24.20
CA ARG A 90 -19.36 -14.59 -24.44
C ARG A 90 -18.12 -15.29 -23.90
N CYS A 91 -18.25 -15.92 -22.73
CA CYS A 91 -17.33 -16.99 -22.35
C CYS A 91 -17.55 -18.16 -23.32
N LEU A 92 -16.49 -18.51 -24.04
CA LEU A 92 -16.36 -19.77 -24.76
C LEU A 92 -16.14 -20.90 -23.75
N LEU A 93 -17.02 -21.89 -23.75
CA LEU A 93 -16.65 -23.31 -23.91
C LEU A 93 -17.88 -24.12 -24.34
#